data_AF-A0A2G0Q4P5-F1
#
_entry.id   AF-A0A2G0Q4P5-F1
#
_cell.length_a   1.000
_cell.length_b   1.000
_cell.length_c   1.000
_cell.angle_alpha   90.00
_cell.angle_beta   90.00
_cell.angle_gamma   90.00
#
_symmetry.space_group_name_H-M   'P 1'
#
loop_
_entity.id
_entity.type
_entity.pdbx_description
1 polymer ?
#
loop_
_entity_poly.entity_id
_entity_poly.type
_entity_poly.pdbx_seq_one_letter_code
_entity_poly.pdbx_strand_id
1 'polypeptide(L)'
;MKSFGIFLLVIGILAVFASFNMDVSVATGYGGRVNNIGLVAQRENLLLISCFVVLCGLLLAIFGGKKTLNGDSKNNQIKCPFCAEQINVEALKCKHCGSDLAKGSTTVEVAGKSVNTEELLIKKKDGFMINDDGVKKLVESFFIQSPDSTNVYQDFEDEISTIKRTLPSEVHETFIRKIKYWNNELADNNNR
;
A
#
# COMPACT_ATOMS: atom_id res chain seq x y z
N MET A 1 15.73 12.44 12.70
CA MET A 1 17.05 12.88 13.22
C MET A 1 17.89 13.60 12.14
N LYS A 2 17.52 13.52 10.87
CA LYS A 2 18.18 14.18 9.74
C LYS A 2 18.32 15.70 9.90
N SER A 3 17.29 16.41 10.36
CA SER A 3 17.36 17.88 10.57
C SER A 3 18.41 18.27 11.62
N PHE A 4 18.48 17.52 12.72
CA PHE A 4 19.51 17.70 13.75
C PHE A 4 20.91 17.38 13.22
N GLY A 5 21.06 16.32 12.41
CA GLY A 5 22.32 15.99 11.74
C GLY A 5 22.80 17.10 10.81
N ILE A 6 21.91 17.70 10.02
CA ILE A 6 22.23 18.84 9.14
C ILE A 6 22.66 20.06 9.95
N PHE A 7 21.98 20.36 11.06
CA PHE A 7 22.35 21.47 11.95
C PHE A 7 23.76 21.29 12.53
N LEU A 8 24.07 20.09 13.05
CA LEU A 8 25.42 19.77 13.55
C LEU A 8 26.49 19.85 12.45
N LEU A 9 26.16 19.41 11.24
CA LEU A 9 27.07 19.49 10.09
C LEU A 9 27.43 20.94 9.76
N VAL A 10 26.43 21.85 9.72
CA VAL A 10 26.67 23.28 9.49
C VAL A 10 27.54 23.89 10.57
N ILE A 11 27.24 23.61 11.85
CA ILE A 11 28.05 24.09 12.98
C ILE A 11 29.48 23.57 12.89
N GLY A 12 29.66 22.28 12.60
CA GLY A 12 30.97 21.66 12.46
C GLY A 12 31.80 22.31 11.34
N ILE A 13 31.18 22.59 10.19
CA ILE A 13 31.86 23.28 9.08
C ILE A 13 32.29 24.69 9.51
N LEU A 14 31.43 25.46 10.17
CA LEU A 14 31.78 26.79 10.67
C LEU A 14 32.94 26.75 11.67
N ALA A 15 32.96 25.74 12.55
CA ALA A 15 34.05 25.54 13.51
C ALA A 15 35.38 25.16 12.84
N VAL A 16 35.34 24.38 11.75
CA VAL A 16 36.53 24.11 10.91
C VAL A 16 37.09 25.41 10.33
N PHE A 17 36.24 26.26 9.75
CA PHE A 17 36.66 27.56 9.22
C PHE A 17 37.25 28.47 10.31
N ALA A 18 36.63 28.51 11.50
CA ALA A 18 37.17 29.26 12.63
C ALA A 18 38.55 28.74 13.06
N SER A 19 38.74 27.42 13.09
CA SER A 19 40.03 26.79 13.43
C SER A 19 41.12 27.12 12.41
N PHE A 20 40.78 27.16 11.12
CA PHE A 20 41.73 27.52 10.07
C PHE A 20 42.18 28.98 10.17
N ASN A 21 41.30 29.87 10.61
CA ASN A 21 41.59 31.31 10.75
C ASN A 21 42.22 31.69 12.09
N MET A 22 42.42 30.74 13.03
CA MET A 22 43.05 31.04 14.30
C MET A 22 44.55 31.32 14.12
N ASP A 23 45.00 32.52 14.49
CA ASP A 23 46.41 32.87 14.52
C ASP A 23 47.10 32.13 15.66
N VAL A 24 48.17 31.41 15.32
CA VAL A 24 48.97 30.61 16.25
C VAL A 24 50.25 31.32 16.69
N SER A 25 50.45 32.55 16.26
CA SER A 25 51.66 33.32 16.52
C SER A 25 51.46 34.38 17.59
N VAL A 26 52.52 34.63 18.35
CA VAL A 26 52.60 35.72 19.33
C VAL A 26 53.73 36.66 18.96
N ALA A 27 53.56 37.95 19.22
CA ALA A 27 54.59 38.95 18.99
C ALA A 27 55.72 38.80 20.03
N THR A 28 56.97 38.85 19.56
CA THR A 28 58.17 38.86 20.43
C THR A 28 58.64 40.30 20.65
N GLY A 29 59.33 40.54 21.76
CA GLY A 29 59.86 41.88 22.10
C GLY A 29 60.86 42.46 21.09
N TYR A 30 61.35 41.65 20.14
CA TYR A 30 62.28 42.04 19.09
C TYR A 30 61.59 42.29 17.72
N GLY A 31 60.27 42.48 17.70
CA GLY A 31 59.51 42.81 16.49
C GLY A 31 59.21 41.63 15.56
N GLY A 32 59.56 40.41 15.96
CA GLY A 32 59.22 39.18 15.23
C GLY A 32 57.91 38.54 15.70
N ARG A 33 57.40 37.57 14.95
CA ARG A 33 56.32 36.68 15.38
C ARG A 33 56.86 35.27 15.44
N VAL A 34 56.54 34.54 16.51
CA VAL A 34 56.89 33.13 16.65
C VAL A 34 55.62 32.32 16.89
N ASN A 35 55.57 31.10 16.36
CA ASN A 35 54.44 30.22 16.60
C ASN A 35 54.49 29.71 18.04
N ASN A 36 53.42 29.95 18.77
CA ASN A 36 53.26 29.48 20.13
C ASN A 36 52.77 28.03 20.09
N ILE A 37 53.56 27.11 20.67
CA ILE A 37 53.26 25.67 20.65
C ILE A 37 51.91 25.33 21.30
N GLY A 38 51.49 26.11 22.31
CA GLY A 38 50.20 25.97 22.96
C GLY A 38 49.05 26.43 22.08
N LEU A 39 49.20 27.55 21.36
CA LEU A 39 48.19 27.99 20.38
C LEU A 39 48.10 27.02 19.19
N VAL A 40 49.23 26.47 18.74
CA VAL A 40 49.25 25.42 17.71
C VAL A 40 48.49 24.18 18.20
N ALA A 41 48.76 23.70 19.42
CA ALA A 41 48.03 22.58 20.01
C ALA A 41 46.52 22.87 20.20
N GLN A 42 46.17 24.11 20.57
CA GLN A 42 44.76 24.53 20.66
C GLN A 42 44.07 24.51 19.29
N ARG A 43 44.77 24.92 18.22
CA ARG A 43 44.26 24.87 16.85
C ARG A 43 44.00 23.44 16.41
N GLU A 44 44.95 22.55 16.69
CA GLU A 44 44.86 21.13 16.35
C GLU A 44 43.71 20.44 17.09
N ASN A 45 43.58 20.69 18.40
CA ASN A 45 42.47 20.14 19.20
C ASN A 45 41.11 20.65 18.69
N LEU A 46 41.00 21.94 18.36
CA LEU A 46 39.76 22.50 17.81
C LEU A 46 39.43 21.90 16.43
N LEU A 47 40.44 21.69 15.57
CA LEU A 47 40.28 21.01 14.29
C LEU A 47 39.80 19.57 14.45
N LEU A 48 40.38 18.81 15.39
CA LEU A 48 40.01 17.42 15.66
C LEU A 48 38.56 17.32 16.13
N ILE A 49 38.16 18.15 17.09
CA ILE A 49 36.77 18.19 17.59
C ILE A 49 35.82 18.59 16.46
N SER A 50 36.17 19.61 15.68
CA SER A 50 35.33 20.08 14.57
C SER A 50 35.13 18.99 13.50
N CYS A 51 36.20 18.28 13.15
CA CYS A 51 36.14 17.17 12.19
C CYS A 51 35.24 16.03 12.70
N PHE A 52 35.35 15.68 13.99
CA PHE A 52 34.50 14.69 14.61
C PHE A 52 33.01 15.10 14.59
N VAL A 53 32.71 16.37 14.91
CA VAL A 53 31.34 16.90 14.84
C VAL A 53 30.79 16.86 13.42
N VAL A 54 31.59 17.23 12.41
CA VAL A 54 31.20 17.13 10.99
C VAL A 54 30.90 15.68 10.61
N LEU A 55 31.75 14.73 11.00
CA LEU A 55 31.58 13.31 10.73
C LEU A 55 30.28 12.78 11.37
N CYS A 56 30.06 13.06 12.65
CA CYS A 56 28.82 12.67 13.34
C CYS A 56 27.58 13.32 12.70
N GLY A 57 27.65 14.62 12.38
CA GLY A 57 26.59 15.34 11.68
C GLY A 57 26.25 14.72 10.33
N LEU A 58 27.28 14.35 9.55
CA LEU A 58 27.14 13.68 8.26
C LEU A 58 26.47 12.30 8.41
N LEU A 59 26.94 11.47 9.35
CA LEU A 59 26.34 10.16 9.61
C LEU A 59 24.87 10.30 10.02
N LEU A 60 24.53 11.24 10.90
CA LEU A 60 23.15 11.50 11.31
C LEU A 60 22.30 12.09 10.18
N ALA A 61 22.88 12.85 9.25
CA ALA A 61 22.17 13.37 8.09
C ALA A 61 21.86 12.28 7.04
N ILE A 62 22.79 11.35 6.83
CA ILE A 62 22.65 10.22 5.90
C ILE A 62 21.70 9.16 6.47
N PHE A 63 21.97 8.68 7.68
CA PHE A 63 21.24 7.56 8.29
C PHE A 63 20.04 8.00 9.15
N GLY A 64 19.97 9.26 9.57
CA GLY A 64 18.91 9.77 10.46
C GLY A 64 17.64 10.23 9.75
N GLY A 65 17.51 9.94 8.44
CA GLY A 65 16.24 10.02 7.73
C GLY A 65 15.19 9.23 8.50
N LYS A 66 14.02 9.84 8.76
CA LYS A 66 12.87 9.04 9.17
C LYS A 66 12.67 8.04 8.05
N LYS A 67 12.83 6.75 8.34
CA LYS A 67 12.04 5.73 7.66
C LYS A 67 10.61 6.16 7.97
N THR A 68 10.00 6.94 7.10
CA THR A 68 8.55 7.00 7.06
C THR A 68 8.17 5.53 6.86
N LEU A 69 7.73 4.89 7.94
CA LEU A 69 6.94 3.68 7.87
C LEU A 69 5.55 4.04 7.29
N ASN A 70 5.58 4.76 6.17
CA ASN A 70 4.57 4.87 5.13
C ASN A 70 5.30 4.48 3.81
N GLY A 71 6.23 3.53 3.92
CA GLY A 71 6.73 2.74 2.82
C GLY A 71 6.20 1.35 3.11
N ASP A 72 5.39 0.87 2.18
CA ASP A 72 4.81 -0.45 2.11
C ASP A 72 5.56 -1.50 2.92
N SER A 73 4.81 -2.13 3.81
CA SER A 73 5.06 -3.47 4.29
C SER A 73 5.77 -4.28 3.21
N LYS A 74 7.06 -4.55 3.44
CA LYS A 74 7.79 -5.66 2.81
C LYS A 74 7.28 -7.03 3.27
N ASN A 75 5.99 -7.10 3.59
CA ASN A 75 5.16 -8.27 3.60
C ASN A 75 4.07 -7.93 2.59
N ASN A 76 4.36 -8.12 1.30
CA ASN A 76 3.37 -8.09 0.22
C ASN A 76 2.43 -9.29 0.39
N GLN A 77 1.77 -9.34 1.54
CA GLN A 77 1.03 -10.49 2.03
C GLN A 77 -0.38 -10.05 2.39
N ILE A 78 -1.35 -10.74 1.83
CA ILE A 78 -2.77 -10.64 2.18
C ILE A 78 -3.20 -11.96 2.81
N LYS A 79 -4.30 -11.94 3.57
CA LYS A 79 -4.93 -13.18 3.98
C LYS A 79 -5.73 -13.73 2.80
N CYS A 80 -5.58 -15.02 2.54
CA CYS A 80 -6.39 -15.71 1.56
C CYS A 80 -7.88 -15.62 1.98
N PRO A 81 -8.81 -15.18 1.11
CA PRO A 81 -10.23 -15.09 1.46
C PRO A 81 -10.88 -16.45 1.69
N PHE A 82 -10.23 -17.55 1.30
CA PHE A 82 -10.77 -18.90 1.39
C PHE A 82 -10.32 -19.66 2.65
N CYS A 83 -9.05 -19.52 3.04
CA CYS A 83 -8.48 -20.27 4.16
C CYS A 83 -7.85 -19.38 5.25
N ALA A 84 -7.93 -18.06 5.11
CA ALA A 84 -7.39 -17.05 6.03
C ALA A 84 -5.85 -17.07 6.24
N GLU A 85 -5.13 -17.96 5.57
CA GLU A 85 -3.69 -18.09 5.65
C GLU A 85 -2.97 -16.96 4.88
N GLN A 86 -1.74 -16.63 5.29
CA GLN A 86 -0.96 -15.55 4.66
C GLN A 86 -0.39 -15.97 3.30
N ILE A 87 -0.75 -15.20 2.27
CA ILE A 87 -0.37 -15.43 0.87
C ILE A 87 0.15 -14.13 0.23
N ASN A 88 0.94 -14.25 -0.84
CA ASN A 88 1.45 -13.07 -1.55
C ASN A 88 0.31 -12.33 -2.27
N VAL A 89 0.32 -10.99 -2.28
CA VAL A 89 -0.66 -10.15 -3.00
C VAL A 89 -0.66 -10.43 -4.50
N GLU A 90 0.46 -10.93 -5.05
CA GLU A 90 0.56 -11.34 -6.44
C GLU A 90 0.21 -12.82 -6.68
N ALA A 91 -0.17 -13.56 -5.65
CA ALA A 91 -0.58 -14.96 -5.81
C ALA A 91 -1.87 -15.02 -6.64
N LEU A 92 -1.81 -15.67 -7.80
CA LEU A 92 -2.99 -16.02 -8.60
C LEU A 92 -3.71 -17.24 -8.03
N LYS A 93 -3.03 -18.05 -7.22
CA LYS A 93 -3.55 -19.25 -6.58
C LYS A 93 -2.97 -19.40 -5.17
N CYS A 94 -3.81 -19.76 -4.20
CA CYS A 94 -3.38 -19.96 -2.84
C CYS A 94 -2.57 -21.27 -2.70
N LYS A 95 -1.36 -21.18 -2.16
CA LYS A 95 -0.50 -22.36 -1.90
C LYS A 95 -1.02 -23.30 -0.79
N HIS A 96 -1.95 -22.84 0.04
CA HIS A 96 -2.46 -23.59 1.20
C HIS A 96 -3.75 -24.34 0.90
N CYS A 97 -4.71 -23.69 0.25
CA CYS A 97 -6.01 -24.29 -0.07
C CYS A 97 -6.23 -24.53 -1.57
N GLY A 98 -5.34 -24.04 -2.44
CA GLY A 98 -5.45 -24.24 -3.89
C GLY A 98 -6.54 -23.40 -4.57
N SER A 99 -7.15 -22.43 -3.90
CA SER A 99 -8.17 -21.56 -4.50
C SER A 99 -7.56 -20.46 -5.36
N ASP A 100 -8.18 -20.14 -6.50
CA ASP A 100 -7.74 -19.08 -7.41
C ASP A 100 -8.17 -17.69 -6.90
N LEU A 101 -7.28 -16.70 -7.03
CA LEU A 101 -7.32 -15.38 -6.37
C LEU A 101 -7.38 -14.23 -7.39
N ALA A 102 -7.91 -14.49 -8.60
CA ALA A 102 -7.90 -13.55 -9.72
C ALA A 102 -8.27 -12.12 -9.30
N LYS A 103 -7.36 -11.18 -9.56
CA LYS A 103 -7.47 -9.76 -9.20
C LYS A 103 -8.60 -9.10 -9.98
N GLY A 104 -9.60 -8.56 -9.28
CA GLY A 104 -10.27 -7.28 -9.54
C GLY A 104 -10.58 -6.88 -10.99
N SER A 105 -10.96 -7.80 -11.87
CA SER A 105 -11.58 -7.43 -13.13
C SER A 105 -13.04 -7.08 -12.85
N THR A 106 -13.42 -5.85 -13.19
CA THR A 106 -14.81 -5.36 -13.14
C THR A 106 -15.74 -6.16 -14.04
N THR A 107 -15.17 -6.98 -14.92
CA THR A 107 -15.79 -8.05 -15.68
C THR A 107 -15.41 -9.42 -15.14
N VAL A 108 -16.39 -10.22 -14.71
CA VAL A 108 -16.20 -11.64 -14.42
C VAL A 108 -16.65 -12.43 -15.64
N GLU A 109 -15.77 -13.26 -16.21
CA GLU A 109 -16.19 -14.19 -17.26
C GLU A 109 -16.81 -15.41 -16.60
N VAL A 110 -18.11 -15.56 -16.80
CA VAL A 110 -18.93 -16.58 -16.17
C VAL A 110 -19.66 -17.33 -17.28
N ALA A 111 -19.37 -18.63 -17.40
CA ALA A 111 -19.98 -19.53 -18.38
C ALA A 111 -20.02 -18.99 -19.83
N GLY A 112 -18.96 -18.28 -20.26
CA GLY A 112 -18.81 -17.74 -21.62
C GLY A 112 -19.40 -16.34 -21.85
N LYS A 113 -19.86 -15.65 -20.79
CA LYS A 113 -20.39 -14.28 -20.87
C LYS A 113 -19.65 -13.35 -19.91
N SER A 114 -19.35 -12.14 -20.37
CA SER A 114 -18.75 -11.09 -19.55
C SER A 114 -19.83 -10.45 -18.67
N VAL A 115 -19.73 -10.66 -17.36
CA VAL A 115 -20.61 -10.05 -16.36
C VAL A 115 -19.94 -8.82 -15.79
N ASN A 116 -20.47 -7.63 -16.08
CA ASN A 116 -20.00 -6.37 -15.51
C ASN A 116 -20.50 -6.21 -14.08
N THR A 117 -19.62 -6.37 -13.10
CA THR A 117 -19.92 -6.19 -11.66
C THR A 117 -20.35 -4.76 -11.32
N GLU A 118 -19.93 -3.78 -12.12
CA GLU A 118 -20.37 -2.39 -12.01
C GLU A 118 -21.87 -2.21 -12.33
N GLU A 119 -22.42 -3.01 -13.26
CA GLU A 119 -23.85 -2.95 -13.61
C GLU A 119 -24.74 -3.50 -12.47
N LEU A 120 -24.17 -4.35 -11.61
CA LEU A 120 -24.83 -4.89 -10.43
C LEU A 120 -24.82 -3.94 -9.23
N LEU A 121 -24.11 -2.80 -9.31
CA LEU A 121 -23.89 -1.88 -8.19
C LEU A 121 -24.39 -0.47 -8.48
N ILE A 122 -24.95 0.17 -7.46
CA ILE A 122 -25.29 1.59 -7.41
C ILE A 122 -24.41 2.22 -6.33
N LYS A 123 -23.58 3.20 -6.72
CA LYS A 123 -22.73 3.94 -5.79
C LYS A 123 -23.54 5.00 -5.05
N LYS A 124 -23.56 4.94 -3.72
CA LYS A 124 -24.12 5.97 -2.83
C LYS A 124 -23.00 6.79 -2.19
N LYS A 125 -23.37 7.87 -1.48
CA LYS A 125 -22.41 8.72 -0.74
C LYS A 125 -21.63 7.93 0.32
N ASP A 126 -22.29 6.97 0.98
CA ASP A 126 -21.74 6.23 2.12
C ASP A 126 -21.66 4.71 1.88
N GLY A 127 -21.55 4.26 0.64
CA GLY A 127 -21.36 2.82 0.33
C GLY A 127 -21.96 2.38 -1.00
N PHE A 128 -22.23 1.08 -1.10
CA PHE A 128 -22.78 0.45 -2.29
C PHE A 128 -24.19 -0.12 -2.05
N MET A 129 -25.01 -0.13 -3.09
CA MET A 129 -26.32 -0.78 -3.10
C MET A 129 -26.42 -1.67 -4.33
N ILE A 130 -27.15 -2.78 -4.23
CA ILE A 130 -27.42 -3.64 -5.39
C ILE A 130 -28.34 -2.93 -6.38
N ASN A 131 -27.97 -2.98 -7.66
CA ASN A 131 -28.85 -2.63 -8.77
C ASN A 131 -29.79 -3.80 -9.07
N ASP A 132 -31.07 -3.64 -8.76
CA ASP A 132 -32.07 -4.70 -8.95
C ASP A 132 -32.26 -5.08 -10.43
N ASP A 133 -32.22 -4.08 -11.33
CA ASP A 133 -32.33 -4.30 -12.79
C ASP A 133 -31.14 -5.07 -13.35
N GLY A 134 -29.93 -4.75 -12.86
CA GLY A 134 -28.71 -5.48 -13.20
C GLY A 134 -28.78 -6.95 -12.77
N VAL A 135 -29.29 -7.21 -11.55
CA VAL A 135 -29.49 -8.57 -11.06
C VAL A 135 -30.55 -9.31 -11.87
N LYS A 136 -31.65 -8.65 -12.24
CA LYS A 136 -32.69 -9.25 -13.09
C LYS A 136 -32.11 -9.71 -14.43
N LYS A 137 -31.39 -8.84 -15.14
CA LYS A 137 -30.72 -9.17 -16.41
C LYS A 137 -29.73 -10.31 -16.28
N LEU A 138 -29.01 -10.37 -15.16
CA LEU A 138 -28.10 -11.47 -14.87
C LEU A 138 -28.88 -12.80 -14.76
N VAL A 139 -29.98 -12.84 -14.01
CA VAL A 139 -30.81 -14.06 -13.88
C VAL A 139 -31.45 -14.44 -15.21
N GLU A 140 -31.97 -13.47 -15.97
CA GLU A 140 -32.49 -13.69 -17.32
C GLU A 140 -31.42 -14.33 -18.23
N SER A 141 -30.16 -13.89 -18.10
CA SER A 141 -29.07 -14.46 -18.90
C SER A 141 -28.79 -15.93 -18.59
N PHE A 142 -28.99 -16.37 -17.34
CA PHE A 142 -28.86 -17.78 -16.98
C PHE A 142 -30.02 -18.62 -17.52
N PHE A 143 -31.26 -18.11 -17.50
CA PHE A 143 -32.40 -18.79 -18.14
C PHE A 143 -32.24 -18.88 -19.67
N ILE A 144 -31.65 -17.87 -20.32
CA ILE A 144 -31.34 -17.95 -21.76
C ILE A 144 -30.32 -19.06 -22.04
N GLN A 145 -29.33 -19.21 -21.16
CA GLN A 145 -28.30 -20.24 -21.29
C GLN A 145 -28.82 -21.65 -20.98
N SER A 146 -29.78 -21.77 -20.08
CA SER A 146 -30.41 -23.05 -19.72
C SER A 146 -31.92 -22.86 -19.60
N PRO A 147 -32.64 -22.92 -20.75
CA PRO A 147 -34.09 -22.69 -20.79
C PRO A 147 -34.89 -23.66 -19.92
N ASP A 148 -34.37 -24.87 -19.72
CA ASP A 148 -35.02 -25.91 -18.91
C ASP A 148 -34.70 -25.82 -17.41
N SER A 149 -33.91 -24.83 -16.99
CA SER A 149 -33.55 -24.67 -15.57
C SER A 149 -34.79 -24.31 -14.74
N THR A 150 -35.02 -25.07 -13.68
CA THR A 150 -36.09 -24.77 -12.71
C THR A 150 -35.57 -23.92 -11.55
N ASN A 151 -34.26 -24.00 -11.28
CA ASN A 151 -33.62 -23.28 -10.19
C ASN A 151 -32.21 -22.83 -10.57
N VAL A 152 -32.14 -21.69 -11.24
CA VAL A 152 -30.89 -21.03 -11.66
C VAL A 152 -29.92 -20.83 -10.49
N TYR A 153 -30.44 -20.57 -9.28
CA TYR A 153 -29.57 -20.38 -8.12
C TYR A 153 -28.76 -21.65 -7.79
N GLN A 154 -29.36 -22.82 -8.01
CA GLN A 154 -28.73 -24.11 -7.76
C GLN A 154 -27.88 -24.56 -8.95
N ASP A 155 -28.37 -24.35 -10.16
CA ASP A 155 -27.70 -24.78 -11.40
C ASP A 155 -26.42 -23.96 -11.68
N PHE A 156 -26.36 -22.71 -11.21
CA PHE A 156 -25.23 -21.79 -11.39
C PHE A 156 -24.62 -21.33 -10.05
N GLU A 157 -24.59 -22.22 -9.04
CA GLU A 157 -24.12 -21.88 -7.69
C GLU A 157 -22.66 -21.37 -7.70
N ASP A 158 -21.79 -22.02 -8.48
CA ASP A 158 -20.37 -21.69 -8.56
C ASP A 158 -20.16 -20.31 -9.19
N GLU A 159 -20.89 -20.02 -10.27
CA GLU A 159 -20.92 -18.74 -10.98
C GLU A 159 -21.41 -17.61 -10.06
N ILE A 160 -22.54 -17.81 -9.39
CA ILE A 160 -23.14 -16.83 -8.48
C ILE A 160 -22.20 -16.59 -7.29
N SER A 161 -21.55 -17.64 -6.78
CA SER A 161 -20.58 -17.51 -5.68
C SER A 161 -19.34 -16.73 -6.10
N THR A 162 -18.90 -16.90 -7.35
CA THR A 162 -17.78 -16.17 -7.94
C THR A 162 -18.12 -14.68 -8.06
N ILE A 163 -19.29 -14.35 -8.59
CA ILE A 163 -19.79 -12.96 -8.67
C ILE A 163 -19.96 -12.36 -7.27
N LYS A 164 -20.52 -13.11 -6.31
CA LYS A 164 -20.66 -12.63 -4.92
C LYS A 164 -19.31 -12.20 -4.34
N ARG A 165 -18.25 -12.99 -4.56
CA ARG A 165 -16.90 -12.72 -4.03
C ARG A 165 -16.25 -11.48 -4.63
N THR A 166 -16.64 -11.06 -5.83
CA THR A 166 -16.12 -9.83 -6.45
C THR A 166 -16.86 -8.58 -6.00
N LEU A 167 -18.08 -8.72 -5.48
CA LEU A 167 -18.86 -7.60 -4.94
C LEU A 167 -18.39 -7.18 -3.53
N PRO A 168 -18.57 -5.90 -3.13
CA PRO A 168 -18.33 -5.45 -1.76
C PRO A 168 -19.14 -6.25 -0.74
N SER A 169 -18.54 -6.60 0.41
CA SER A 169 -19.18 -7.43 1.44
C SER A 169 -20.51 -6.88 1.94
N GLU A 170 -20.67 -5.55 1.95
CA GLU A 170 -21.89 -4.83 2.35
C GLU A 170 -23.14 -5.27 1.57
N VAL A 171 -22.96 -5.70 0.31
CA VAL A 171 -24.07 -6.01 -0.59
C VAL A 171 -24.32 -7.51 -0.78
N HIS A 172 -23.49 -8.37 -0.18
CA HIS A 172 -23.51 -9.82 -0.36
C HIS A 172 -24.87 -10.46 -0.08
N GLU A 173 -25.49 -10.13 1.05
CA GLU A 173 -26.79 -10.71 1.44
C GLU A 173 -27.94 -10.18 0.57
N THR A 174 -27.88 -8.90 0.21
CA THR A 174 -28.88 -8.27 -0.67
C THR A 174 -28.80 -8.85 -2.07
N PHE A 175 -27.60 -9.12 -2.58
CA PHE A 175 -27.38 -9.76 -3.88
C PHE A 175 -28.05 -11.14 -3.94
N ILE A 176 -27.74 -12.02 -2.97
CA ILE A 176 -28.30 -13.37 -2.93
C ILE A 176 -29.82 -13.36 -2.79
N ARG A 177 -30.35 -12.45 -1.97
CA ARG A 177 -31.81 -12.28 -1.82
C ARG A 177 -32.46 -11.91 -3.15
N LYS A 178 -31.84 -11.01 -3.92
CA LYS A 178 -32.37 -10.57 -5.22
C LYS A 178 -32.26 -11.65 -6.30
N ILE A 179 -31.19 -12.44 -6.33
CA ILE A 179 -31.09 -13.58 -7.23
C ILE A 179 -32.23 -14.57 -6.98
N LYS A 180 -32.48 -14.96 -5.71
CA LYS A 180 -33.56 -15.89 -5.37
C LYS A 180 -34.95 -15.34 -5.71
N TYR A 181 -35.16 -14.04 -5.47
CA TYR A 181 -36.40 -13.38 -5.86
C TYR A 181 -36.66 -13.48 -7.37
N TRP A 182 -35.68 -13.09 -8.18
CA TRP A 182 -35.82 -13.13 -9.64
C TRP A 182 -35.85 -14.55 -10.21
N ASN A 183 -35.19 -15.52 -9.57
CA ASN A 183 -35.30 -16.92 -9.94
C ASN A 183 -36.76 -17.40 -9.89
N ASN A 184 -37.44 -17.14 -8.76
CA ASN A 184 -38.82 -17.57 -8.58
C ASN A 184 -39.76 -16.80 -9.54
N GLU A 185 -39.59 -15.48 -9.63
CA GLU A 185 -40.42 -14.63 -10.48
C GLU A 185 -40.31 -15.02 -11.97
N LEU A 186 -39.10 -15.31 -12.47
CA LEU A 186 -38.90 -15.68 -13.87
C LEU A 186 -39.27 -17.13 -14.17
N ALA A 187 -39.04 -18.06 -13.22
CA ALA A 187 -39.50 -19.44 -13.35
C ALA A 187 -41.03 -19.53 -13.41
N ASP A 188 -41.75 -18.74 -12.61
CA ASP A 188 -43.21 -18.68 -12.64
C ASP A 188 -43.74 -18.12 -13.97
N ASN A 189 -43.03 -17.17 -14.58
CA ASN A 189 -43.39 -16.60 -15.88
C ASN A 189 -43.12 -17.56 -17.05
N ASN A 190 -42.08 -18.38 -16.97
CA ASN A 190 -41.77 -19.39 -18.01
C ASN A 190 -42.73 -20.60 -17.96
N ASN A 191 -43.36 -20.85 -16.81
CA ASN A 191 -44.31 -21.95 -16.61
C ASN A 191 -45.78 -21.56 -16.89
N ARG A 192 -46.05 -20.32 -17.34
CA ARG A 192 -47.38 -19.83 -17.72
C ARG A 192 -47.51 -19.66 -19.24
#